data_AF-A0A5S6RD72-F1
#
_entry.id   AF-A0A5S6RD72-F1
#
_cell.length_a   1.000
_cell.length_b   1.000
_cell.length_c   1.000
_cell.angle_alpha   90.00
_cell.angle_beta   90.00
_cell.angle_gamma   90.00
#
_symmetry.space_group_name_H-M   'P 1'
#
loop_
_entity.id
_entity.type
_entity.pdbx_description
1 polymer ?
#
loop_
_entity_poly.entity_id
_entity_poly.type
_entity_poly.pdbx_seq_one_letter_code
_entity_poly.pdbx_strand_id
1 'polypeptide(L)'
;MDIVLEVSYKVLLMGKSNLSWTLLAIHIIGSMCGDKFLSKSSNFLMTTIRLVVLLLEAKNNSLCLLSSYVQSNRPAVFPTCAHCLFDVVDSVSVDGFISSLLDELHLCSQQWNSCSNTNKIIARCSPHLGSSGLEVNCGEPCYISKQVKLSEDGHNHTAGRDLCYFAEITSLLELFGNYMSCEWTYNNVVVRLLKILESCTCEEYSAALLILLSQLGRFFVDDVGYEQRAVSDLRNHLSVLMRTKVSNSRNMPVQLSAIGALLSLLPLAFDKIVAHSGQLPDLYVLQGRQISEWFCQLSKEHQSIACSFFS
;
A
#
# COMPACT_ATOMS: atom_id res chain seq x y z
N MET A 1 -19.64 8.36 11.38
CA MET A 1 -18.38 9.08 11.07
C MET A 1 -17.49 8.17 10.25
N ASP A 2 -17.24 6.94 10.71
CA ASP A 2 -16.40 5.94 10.05
C ASP A 2 -16.75 5.68 8.58
N ILE A 3 -18.03 5.48 8.26
CA ILE A 3 -18.52 5.31 6.87
C ILE A 3 -18.18 6.53 6.01
N VAL A 4 -18.27 7.75 6.56
CA VAL A 4 -18.01 8.98 5.82
C VAL A 4 -16.52 9.09 5.47
N LEU A 5 -15.64 8.74 6.40
CA LEU A 5 -14.20 8.73 6.16
C LEU A 5 -13.80 7.64 5.16
N GLU A 6 -14.41 6.45 5.25
CA GLU A 6 -14.20 5.38 4.27
C GLU A 6 -14.67 5.80 2.87
N VAL A 7 -15.84 6.40 2.74
CA VAL A 7 -16.33 6.93 1.46
C VAL A 7 -15.38 8.00 0.92
N SER A 8 -14.92 8.91 1.78
CA SER A 8 -13.96 9.96 1.41
C SER A 8 -12.63 9.37 0.91
N TYR A 9 -12.12 8.34 1.60
CA TYR A 9 -10.94 7.60 1.18
C TYR A 9 -11.13 6.95 -0.20
N LYS A 10 -12.25 6.24 -0.43
CA LYS A 10 -12.55 5.61 -1.72
C LYS A 10 -12.69 6.62 -2.85
N VAL A 11 -13.33 7.77 -2.58
CA VAL A 11 -13.45 8.88 -3.54
C VAL A 11 -12.09 9.42 -3.94
N LEU A 12 -11.16 9.57 -2.99
CA LEU A 12 -9.78 9.96 -3.30
C LEU A 12 -9.04 8.84 -4.05
N LEU A 13 -9.13 7.60 -3.61
CA LEU A 13 -8.43 6.47 -4.25
C LEU A 13 -8.78 6.34 -5.74
N MET A 14 -10.06 6.46 -6.07
CA MET A 14 -10.56 6.36 -7.46
C MET A 14 -10.50 7.69 -8.22
N GLY A 15 -10.23 8.79 -7.51
CA GLY A 15 -10.46 10.15 -7.97
C GLY A 15 -9.33 10.80 -8.76
N LYS A 16 -8.19 10.13 -8.91
CA LYS A 16 -7.01 10.71 -9.58
C LYS A 16 -7.33 11.21 -10.99
N SER A 17 -8.18 10.49 -11.73
CA SER A 17 -8.54 10.83 -13.11
C SER A 17 -9.43 12.06 -13.26
N ASN A 18 -10.07 12.51 -12.18
CA ASN A 18 -10.98 13.66 -12.21
C ASN A 18 -10.90 14.49 -10.92
N LEU A 19 -9.76 15.15 -10.74
CA LEU A 19 -9.42 15.92 -9.54
C LEU A 19 -10.49 16.95 -9.16
N SER A 20 -11.09 17.62 -10.15
CA SER A 20 -12.14 18.62 -9.90
C SER A 20 -13.37 18.02 -9.23
N TRP A 21 -13.90 16.91 -9.77
CA TRP A 21 -15.06 16.24 -9.20
C TRP A 21 -14.74 15.56 -7.87
N THR A 22 -13.53 15.00 -7.75
CA THR A 22 -13.05 14.40 -6.50
C THR A 22 -12.98 15.44 -5.39
N LEU A 23 -12.31 16.57 -5.60
CA LEU A 23 -12.24 17.64 -4.61
C LEU A 23 -13.63 18.18 -4.27
N LEU A 24 -14.49 18.40 -5.27
CA LEU A 24 -15.87 18.84 -5.03
C LEU A 24 -16.65 17.86 -4.15
N ALA A 25 -16.57 16.56 -4.44
CA ALA A 25 -17.23 15.53 -3.65
C ALA A 25 -16.73 15.53 -2.19
N ILE A 26 -15.41 15.63 -1.98
CA ILE A 26 -14.81 15.66 -0.65
C ILE A 26 -15.23 16.91 0.14
N HIS A 27 -15.30 18.09 -0.51
CA HIS A 27 -15.80 19.31 0.13
C HIS A 27 -17.28 19.25 0.48
N ILE A 28 -18.12 18.66 -0.38
CA ILE A 28 -19.54 18.44 -0.07
C ILE A 28 -19.67 17.52 1.14
N ILE A 29 -18.92 16.41 1.16
CA ILE A 29 -18.92 15.47 2.29
C ILE A 29 -18.48 16.18 3.58
N GLY A 30 -17.38 16.92 3.55
CA GLY A 30 -16.89 17.70 4.69
C GLY A 30 -17.94 18.70 5.17
N SER A 31 -18.51 19.50 4.25
CA SER A 31 -19.52 20.51 4.56
C SER A 31 -20.79 19.92 5.18
N MET A 32 -21.23 18.74 4.74
CA MET A 32 -22.39 18.04 5.31
C MET A 32 -22.13 17.54 6.73
N CYS A 33 -20.89 17.20 7.05
CA CYS A 33 -20.51 16.64 8.34
C CYS A 33 -20.06 17.70 9.36
N GLY A 34 -19.69 18.90 8.90
CA GLY A 34 -19.24 20.03 9.72
C GLY A 34 -17.98 19.71 10.53
N ASP A 35 -17.80 20.38 11.66
CA ASP A 35 -16.62 20.22 12.53
C ASP A 35 -16.48 18.79 13.10
N LYS A 36 -17.59 18.04 13.17
CA LYS A 36 -17.59 16.62 13.54
C LYS A 36 -16.88 15.75 12.49
N PHE A 37 -16.55 16.24 11.32
CA PHE A 37 -15.72 15.51 10.35
C PHE A 37 -14.26 15.48 10.77
N LEU A 38 -13.79 16.52 11.46
CA LEU A 38 -12.38 16.76 11.77
C LEU A 38 -12.05 16.74 13.27
N SER A 39 -13.04 16.46 14.13
CA SER A 39 -12.90 16.55 15.58
C SER A 39 -12.09 15.40 16.23
N LYS A 40 -11.50 14.49 15.45
CA LYS A 40 -10.66 13.38 15.96
C LYS A 40 -9.29 13.38 15.27
N SER A 41 -8.43 14.32 15.65
CA SER A 41 -7.07 14.52 15.12
C SER A 41 -6.12 13.32 15.26
N SER A 42 -6.47 12.31 16.06
CA SER A 42 -5.66 11.10 16.26
C SER A 42 -5.88 9.99 15.22
N ASN A 43 -6.79 10.18 14.26
CA ASN A 43 -7.09 9.15 13.26
C ASN A 43 -6.20 9.32 12.00
N PHE A 44 -5.35 8.34 11.71
CA PHE A 44 -4.48 8.33 10.52
C PHE A 44 -5.25 8.53 9.21
N LEU A 45 -6.43 7.93 9.08
CA LEU A 45 -7.26 8.07 7.88
C LEU A 45 -7.72 9.50 7.67
N MET A 46 -8.20 10.15 8.74
CA MET A 46 -8.69 11.52 8.68
C MET A 46 -7.56 12.49 8.33
N THR A 47 -6.40 12.32 8.98
CA THR A 47 -5.20 13.12 8.66
C THR A 47 -4.73 12.87 7.24
N THR A 48 -4.80 11.64 6.73
CA THR A 48 -4.49 11.30 5.33
C THR A 48 -5.40 12.05 4.37
N ILE A 49 -6.72 11.94 4.54
CA ILE A 49 -7.71 12.64 3.70
C ILE A 49 -7.44 14.14 3.71
N ARG A 50 -7.23 14.74 4.89
CA ARG A 50 -6.94 16.16 5.04
C ARG A 50 -5.68 16.56 4.28
N LEU A 51 -4.57 15.86 4.49
CA LEU A 51 -3.28 16.19 3.87
C LEU A 51 -3.33 16.04 2.35
N VAL A 52 -4.00 15.00 1.83
CA VAL A 52 -4.19 14.82 0.38
C VAL A 52 -5.01 15.97 -0.22
N VAL A 53 -6.11 16.37 0.42
CA VAL A 53 -6.92 17.52 -0.05
C VAL A 53 -6.08 18.80 -0.08
N LEU A 54 -5.40 19.13 1.02
CA LEU A 54 -4.55 20.33 1.10
C LEU A 54 -3.46 20.34 0.04
N LEU A 55 -2.83 19.18 -0.20
CA LEU A 55 -1.81 19.01 -1.22
C LEU A 55 -2.35 19.28 -2.63
N LEU A 56 -3.54 18.78 -2.95
CA LEU A 56 -4.20 18.98 -4.25
C LEU A 56 -4.68 20.43 -4.45
N GLU A 57 -4.98 21.15 -3.37
CA GLU A 57 -5.43 22.55 -3.40
C GLU A 57 -4.27 23.57 -3.37
N ALA A 58 -3.06 23.17 -2.97
CA ALA A 58 -1.92 24.06 -2.77
C ALA A 58 -1.50 24.82 -4.03
N LYS A 59 -1.60 26.15 -4.02
CA LYS A 59 -1.58 26.96 -5.25
C LYS A 59 -0.27 26.99 -6.04
N ASN A 60 0.92 26.78 -5.47
CA ASN A 60 2.19 26.83 -6.25
C ASN A 60 3.42 26.14 -5.62
N ASN A 61 3.52 25.95 -4.29
CA ASN A 61 4.79 25.53 -3.66
C ASN A 61 5.02 23.99 -3.61
N SER A 62 4.07 23.16 -4.03
CA SER A 62 4.13 21.70 -3.94
C SER A 62 4.19 21.00 -5.30
N LEU A 63 4.38 21.73 -6.40
CA LEU A 63 4.29 21.16 -7.75
C LEU A 63 5.29 20.01 -7.98
N CYS A 64 6.51 20.10 -7.43
CA CYS A 64 7.50 19.01 -7.54
C CYS A 64 7.13 17.76 -6.72
N LEU A 65 6.21 17.88 -5.76
CA LEU A 65 5.78 16.77 -4.91
C LEU A 65 4.69 15.92 -5.57
N LEU A 66 3.96 16.46 -6.55
CA LEU A 66 2.84 15.80 -7.20
C LEU A 66 3.29 14.99 -8.42
N SER A 67 2.59 13.90 -8.73
CA SER A 67 2.81 13.13 -9.97
C SER A 67 2.59 14.00 -11.22
N SER A 68 3.27 13.66 -12.31
CA SER A 68 3.15 14.40 -13.58
C SER A 68 1.71 14.41 -14.10
N TYR A 69 0.98 13.31 -13.87
CA TYR A 69 -0.45 13.20 -14.19
C TYR A 69 -1.28 14.25 -13.43
N VAL A 70 -1.07 14.38 -12.12
CA VAL A 70 -1.83 15.33 -11.28
C VAL A 70 -1.48 16.76 -11.66
N GLN A 71 -0.21 17.05 -11.93
CA GLN A 71 0.21 18.37 -12.39
C GLN A 71 -0.47 18.76 -13.71
N SER A 72 -0.55 17.83 -14.66
CA SER A 72 -1.11 18.07 -16.00
C SER A 72 -2.63 18.20 -16.02
N ASN A 73 -3.33 17.47 -15.15
CA ASN A 73 -4.80 17.45 -15.09
C ASN A 73 -5.38 18.35 -13.99
N ARG A 74 -4.54 19.22 -13.42
CA ARG A 74 -4.99 20.13 -12.38
C ARG A 74 -5.98 21.15 -12.95
N PRO A 75 -7.14 21.38 -12.30
CA PRO A 75 -8.03 22.46 -12.71
C PRO A 75 -7.31 23.80 -12.62
N ALA A 76 -7.36 24.58 -13.72
CA ALA A 76 -6.75 25.90 -13.80
C ALA A 76 -7.25 26.88 -12.72
N VAL A 77 -8.49 26.69 -12.27
CA VAL A 77 -9.08 27.40 -11.14
C VAL A 77 -9.96 26.41 -10.37
N PHE A 78 -9.50 25.96 -9.21
CA PHE A 78 -10.40 25.39 -8.22
C PHE A 78 -10.90 26.54 -7.32
N PRO A 79 -12.21 26.68 -7.09
CA PRO A 79 -12.71 27.70 -6.18
C PRO A 79 -12.10 27.47 -4.81
N THR A 80 -11.34 28.43 -4.31
CA THR A 80 -10.84 28.33 -2.92
C THR A 80 -12.02 28.41 -1.99
N CYS A 81 -12.21 27.37 -1.18
CA CYS A 81 -13.24 27.35 -0.16
C CYS A 81 -12.92 28.43 0.89
N ALA A 82 -13.79 29.44 0.99
CA ALA A 82 -13.57 30.58 1.89
C ALA A 82 -13.49 30.18 3.37
N HIS A 83 -14.16 29.09 3.74
CA HIS A 83 -14.15 28.48 5.08
C HIS A 83 -13.85 26.97 4.92
N CYS A 84 -12.70 26.65 4.34
CA CYS A 84 -12.29 25.28 4.11
C CYS A 84 -12.14 24.54 5.44
N LEU A 85 -12.97 23.53 5.68
CA LEU A 85 -12.85 22.70 6.88
C LEU A 85 -11.46 22.07 6.98
N PHE A 86 -10.81 21.76 5.86
CA PHE A 86 -9.49 21.14 5.82
C PHE A 86 -8.33 22.10 6.14
N ASP A 87 -8.56 23.42 6.09
CA ASP A 87 -7.57 24.47 6.40
C ASP A 87 -7.47 24.69 7.92
N VAL A 88 -7.14 23.62 8.65
CA VAL A 88 -6.93 23.64 10.10
C VAL A 88 -5.45 23.91 10.37
N VAL A 89 -5.17 24.81 11.32
CA VAL A 89 -3.83 25.25 11.78
C VAL A 89 -3.11 24.17 12.60
N ASP A 90 -3.16 22.90 12.19
CA ASP A 90 -2.29 21.87 12.76
C ASP A 90 -1.07 21.69 11.86
N SER A 91 0.11 21.84 12.44
CA SER A 91 1.42 21.87 11.79
C SER A 91 1.93 20.52 11.26
N VAL A 92 1.04 19.56 10.99
CA VAL A 92 1.44 18.21 10.55
C VAL A 92 1.96 18.29 9.12
N SER A 93 3.26 18.12 8.94
CA SER A 93 3.88 18.01 7.62
C SER A 93 3.60 16.65 6.99
N VAL A 94 3.55 16.60 5.65
CA VAL A 94 3.38 15.35 4.89
C VAL A 94 4.52 14.38 5.22
N ASP A 95 5.77 14.85 5.21
CA ASP A 95 6.95 14.01 5.48
C ASP A 95 6.94 13.43 6.92
N GLY A 96 6.54 14.25 7.90
CA GLY A 96 6.43 13.82 9.30
C GLY A 96 5.33 12.77 9.48
N PHE A 97 4.18 13.00 8.86
CA PHE A 97 3.07 12.06 8.89
C PHE A 97 3.40 10.71 8.24
N ILE A 98 4.04 10.75 7.07
CA ILE A 98 4.47 9.56 6.34
C ILE A 98 5.50 8.77 7.13
N SER A 99 6.43 9.47 7.78
CA SER A 99 7.39 8.84 8.69
C SER A 99 6.67 8.11 9.83
N SER A 100 5.64 8.71 10.43
CA SER A 100 4.82 8.06 11.47
C SER A 100 4.09 6.80 10.97
N LEU A 101 3.52 6.82 9.77
CA LEU A 101 2.90 5.62 9.17
C LEU A 101 3.93 4.49 8.97
N LEU A 102 5.12 4.83 8.47
CA LEU A 102 6.19 3.86 8.25
C LEU A 102 6.77 3.33 9.56
N ASP A 103 6.78 4.13 10.62
CA ASP A 103 7.19 3.70 11.97
C ASP A 103 6.18 2.69 12.53
N GLU A 104 4.87 2.92 12.36
CA GLU A 104 3.84 1.97 12.74
C GLU A 104 3.94 0.64 11.97
N LEU A 105 4.17 0.68 10.65
CA LEU A 105 4.44 -0.55 9.87
C LEU A 105 5.66 -1.31 10.39
N HIS A 106 6.73 -0.58 10.72
CA HIS A 106 7.93 -1.20 11.25
C HIS A 106 7.65 -1.86 12.61
N LEU A 107 6.93 -1.20 13.50
CA LEU A 107 6.51 -1.75 14.78
C LEU A 107 5.64 -3.00 14.62
N CYS A 108 4.66 -2.99 13.72
CA CYS A 108 3.87 -4.17 13.38
C CYS A 108 4.76 -5.35 12.97
N SER A 109 5.74 -5.09 12.10
CA SER A 109 6.66 -6.12 11.62
C SER A 109 7.52 -6.71 12.76
N GLN A 110 8.00 -5.88 13.70
CA GLN A 110 8.84 -6.32 14.82
C GLN A 110 8.05 -7.08 15.90
N GLN A 111 6.86 -6.58 16.24
CA GLN A 111 6.05 -7.15 17.32
C GLN A 111 5.63 -8.59 17.00
N TRP A 112 5.36 -8.88 15.73
CA TRP A 112 5.03 -10.23 15.30
C TRP A 112 6.25 -11.17 15.30
N ASN A 113 7.41 -10.69 14.85
CA ASN A 113 8.65 -11.47 14.92
C ASN A 113 8.95 -11.89 16.37
N SER A 114 8.63 -11.03 17.34
CA SER A 114 8.76 -11.33 18.77
C SER A 114 7.72 -12.36 19.25
N CYS A 115 6.47 -12.25 18.80
CA CYS A 115 5.39 -13.16 19.19
C CYS A 115 5.60 -14.59 18.65
N SER A 116 6.16 -14.73 17.45
CA SER A 116 6.55 -16.04 16.90
C SER A 116 7.66 -16.75 17.68
N ASN A 117 8.46 -16.03 18.47
CA ASN A 117 9.51 -16.60 19.32
C ASN A 117 9.04 -16.95 20.73
N THR A 118 7.88 -16.46 21.16
CA THR A 118 7.24 -16.86 22.41
C THR A 118 6.04 -17.73 22.08
N ASN A 119 6.16 -19.05 22.29
CA ASN A 119 5.05 -20.02 22.26
C ASN A 119 3.97 -19.66 23.30
N LYS A 120 3.21 -18.59 23.06
CA LYS A 120 2.05 -18.19 23.84
C LYS A 120 0.86 -18.00 22.90
N ILE A 121 0.26 -19.15 22.61
CA ILE A 121 -1.19 -19.35 22.54
C ILE A 121 -1.86 -18.66 21.33
N ILE A 122 -1.77 -19.32 20.17
CA ILE A 122 -2.89 -19.36 19.22
C ILE A 122 -3.92 -20.34 19.80
N ALA A 123 -4.64 -19.90 20.82
CA ALA A 123 -5.85 -20.57 21.28
C ALA A 123 -6.86 -19.51 21.71
N ARG A 124 -7.51 -18.91 20.72
CA ARG A 124 -8.80 -18.23 20.86
C ARG A 124 -9.33 -17.94 19.48
N CYS A 125 -9.94 -18.96 18.88
CA CYS A 125 -11.06 -18.88 17.94
C CYS A 125 -11.42 -20.32 17.53
N SER A 126 -12.05 -21.06 18.43
CA SER A 126 -12.95 -22.14 18.04
C SER A 126 -14.04 -22.29 19.08
N PRO A 127 -15.30 -22.31 18.62
CA PRO A 127 -16.16 -23.37 19.04
C PRO A 127 -16.77 -24.05 17.80
N HIS A 128 -16.24 -25.25 17.54
CA HIS A 128 -16.98 -26.44 17.08
C HIS A 128 -17.44 -26.56 15.61
N LEU A 129 -16.86 -27.58 14.97
CA LEU A 129 -17.31 -28.45 13.86
C LEU A 129 -17.23 -27.94 12.40
N GLY A 130 -16.10 -28.28 11.76
CA GLY A 130 -16.06 -29.34 10.75
C GLY A 130 -16.58 -29.02 9.34
N SER A 131 -15.69 -28.59 8.44
CA SER A 131 -15.63 -29.04 7.05
C SER A 131 -14.36 -28.51 6.39
N SER A 132 -13.74 -29.35 5.55
CA SER A 132 -12.62 -29.04 4.68
C SER A 132 -12.94 -27.88 3.75
N GLY A 133 -12.13 -26.82 3.78
CA GLY A 133 -12.22 -25.70 2.85
C GLY A 133 -11.31 -24.57 3.28
N LEU A 134 -10.56 -24.03 2.33
CA LEU A 134 -9.67 -22.89 2.50
C LEU A 134 -10.54 -21.64 2.72
N GLU A 135 -11.01 -21.43 3.95
CA GLU A 135 -11.78 -20.25 4.34
C GLU A 135 -10.94 -19.41 5.29
N VAL A 136 -10.29 -18.37 4.74
CA VAL A 136 -9.91 -17.20 5.54
C VAL A 136 -11.20 -16.45 5.83
N ASN A 137 -11.94 -16.95 6.82
CA ASN A 137 -13.17 -16.34 7.26
C ASN A 137 -12.81 -15.14 8.16
N CYS A 138 -12.50 -13.99 7.54
CA CYS A 138 -12.72 -12.71 8.21
C CYS A 138 -14.24 -12.48 8.28
N GLY A 139 -14.88 -13.19 9.22
CA GLY A 139 -16.33 -13.20 9.43
C GLY A 139 -16.93 -11.89 9.96
N GLU A 140 -16.19 -10.78 9.90
CA GLU A 140 -16.67 -9.42 10.05
C GLU A 140 -15.94 -8.56 9.01
N PRO A 141 -16.60 -7.60 8.34
CA PRO A 141 -15.91 -6.70 7.41
C PRO A 141 -14.77 -6.01 8.16
N CYS A 142 -13.52 -6.07 7.67
CA CYS A 142 -12.45 -5.17 8.18
C CYS A 142 -12.92 -3.75 7.86
N TYR A 143 -13.69 -3.15 8.76
CA TYR A 143 -14.00 -1.73 8.72
C TYR A 143 -12.73 -0.99 9.09
N ILE A 144 -12.43 0.04 8.30
CA ILE A 144 -11.35 1.03 8.39
C ILE A 144 -11.36 1.83 9.73
N SER A 145 -12.04 1.33 10.78
CA SER A 145 -12.37 2.08 12.00
C SER A 145 -12.16 1.35 13.32
N LYS A 146 -11.22 0.41 13.41
CA LYS A 146 -10.85 -0.16 14.72
C LYS A 146 -10.03 0.75 15.64
N GLN A 147 -10.00 2.07 15.40
CA GLN A 147 -9.45 3.04 16.37
C GLN A 147 -10.47 3.62 17.36
N VAL A 148 -11.77 3.35 17.24
CA VAL A 148 -12.79 4.06 18.05
C VAL A 148 -13.00 3.46 19.47
N LYS A 149 -12.42 2.31 19.82
CA LYS A 149 -12.62 1.69 21.14
C LYS A 149 -11.42 1.83 22.10
N LEU A 150 -10.72 2.96 22.07
CA LEU A 150 -9.54 3.24 22.91
C LEU A 150 -9.77 4.25 24.05
N SER A 151 -11.01 4.58 24.37
CA SER A 151 -11.32 5.41 25.53
C SER A 151 -12.62 4.93 26.16
N GLU A 152 -12.52 4.06 27.18
CA GLU A 152 -13.29 4.15 28.43
C GLU A 152 -13.30 2.89 29.30
N ASP A 153 -12.64 1.79 28.93
CA ASP A 153 -12.50 0.66 29.88
C ASP A 153 -11.04 0.28 30.11
N GLY A 154 -10.58 0.63 31.31
CA GLY A 154 -9.31 0.19 31.84
C GLY A 154 -9.36 -1.31 32.11
N HIS A 155 -8.44 -2.05 31.50
CA HIS A 155 -7.62 -3.11 32.10
C HIS A 155 -6.96 -3.94 30.98
N ASN A 156 -5.62 -3.84 30.90
CA ASN A 156 -4.69 -4.87 30.38
C ASN A 156 -5.12 -5.72 29.17
N HIS A 157 -5.63 -5.07 28.13
CA HIS A 157 -5.62 -5.63 26.79
C HIS A 157 -4.67 -4.80 25.95
N THR A 158 -3.46 -5.33 25.70
CA THR A 158 -2.67 -4.92 24.53
C THR A 158 -3.54 -5.15 23.31
N ALA A 159 -4.25 -4.11 22.87
CA ALA A 159 -5.03 -4.13 21.64
C ALA A 159 -4.08 -4.56 20.53
N GLY A 160 -4.25 -5.78 20.04
CA GLY A 160 -3.31 -6.40 19.11
C GLY A 160 -3.29 -5.61 17.81
N ARG A 161 -2.11 -5.09 17.44
CA ARG A 161 -1.85 -4.66 16.06
C ARG A 161 -1.98 -5.89 15.17
N ASP A 162 -3.16 -6.05 14.58
CA ASP A 162 -3.52 -7.18 13.74
C ASP A 162 -3.26 -6.87 12.25
N LEU A 163 -3.52 -7.85 11.38
CA LEU A 163 -3.37 -7.72 9.94
C LEU A 163 -4.31 -6.64 9.34
N CYS A 164 -5.49 -6.39 9.92
CA CYS A 164 -6.36 -5.31 9.42
C CYS A 164 -5.69 -3.95 9.66
N TYR A 165 -5.12 -3.70 10.85
CA TYR A 165 -4.39 -2.44 11.11
C TYR A 165 -3.19 -2.27 10.18
N PHE A 166 -2.43 -3.34 9.93
CA PHE A 166 -1.34 -3.30 8.96
C PHE A 166 -1.84 -2.92 7.56
N ALA A 167 -2.93 -3.54 7.10
CA ALA A 167 -3.55 -3.28 5.81
C ALA A 167 -4.09 -1.84 5.69
N GLU A 168 -4.62 -1.29 6.78
CA GLU A 168 -5.04 0.12 6.85
C GLU A 168 -3.85 1.03 6.57
N ILE A 169 -2.73 0.86 7.30
CA ILE A 169 -1.55 1.72 7.11
C ILE A 169 -0.97 1.58 5.70
N THR A 170 -0.92 0.36 5.13
CA THR A 170 -0.47 0.18 3.74
C THR A 170 -1.40 0.88 2.75
N SER A 171 -2.71 0.85 2.98
CA SER A 171 -3.72 1.52 2.13
C SER A 171 -3.55 3.04 2.16
N LEU A 172 -3.21 3.62 3.31
CA LEU A 172 -2.94 5.06 3.42
C LEU A 172 -1.67 5.46 2.66
N LEU A 173 -0.61 4.65 2.74
CA LEU A 173 0.62 4.88 1.96
C LEU A 173 0.39 4.73 0.45
N GLU A 174 -0.42 3.75 0.04
CA GLU A 174 -0.85 3.60 -1.36
C GLU A 174 -1.55 4.88 -1.85
N LEU A 175 -2.47 5.43 -1.06
CA LEU A 175 -3.20 6.65 -1.44
C LEU A 175 -2.25 7.84 -1.66
N PHE A 176 -1.24 8.02 -0.79
CA PHE A 176 -0.21 9.03 -1.03
C PHE A 176 0.58 8.74 -2.31
N GLY A 177 1.03 7.50 -2.51
CA GLY A 177 1.75 7.11 -3.73
C GLY A 177 0.95 7.35 -5.01
N ASN A 178 -0.38 7.27 -4.95
CA ASN A 178 -1.24 7.56 -6.10
C ASN A 178 -1.14 9.03 -6.54
N TYR A 179 -0.96 9.98 -5.62
CA TYR A 179 -0.95 11.41 -5.92
C TYR A 179 0.45 12.01 -6.03
N MET A 180 1.41 11.49 -5.27
CA MET A 180 2.76 12.03 -5.17
C MET A 180 3.64 11.65 -6.36
N SER A 181 4.71 12.41 -6.59
CA SER A 181 5.67 12.16 -7.67
C SER A 181 6.45 10.87 -7.42
N CYS A 182 6.89 10.24 -8.51
CA CYS A 182 7.72 9.04 -8.44
C CYS A 182 8.97 9.27 -7.58
N GLU A 183 9.69 10.38 -7.79
CA GLU A 183 10.92 10.68 -7.06
C GLU A 183 10.69 10.89 -5.57
N TRP A 184 9.68 11.69 -5.20
CA TRP A 184 9.38 11.92 -3.79
C TRP A 184 8.94 10.62 -3.10
N THR A 185 8.06 9.85 -3.74
CA THR A 185 7.53 8.59 -3.18
C THR A 185 8.65 7.58 -3.02
N TYR A 186 9.55 7.48 -4.00
CA TYR A 186 10.68 6.57 -3.90
C TYR A 186 11.57 6.89 -2.69
N ASN A 187 11.96 8.16 -2.56
CA ASN A 187 12.89 8.59 -1.52
C ASN A 187 12.30 8.54 -0.10
N ASN A 188 11.02 8.89 0.06
CA ASN A 188 10.40 9.01 1.39
C ASN A 188 9.66 7.75 1.83
N VAL A 189 9.18 6.92 0.90
CA VAL A 189 8.34 5.74 1.21
C VAL A 189 9.07 4.46 0.82
N VAL A 190 9.39 4.28 -0.47
CA VAL A 190 9.87 2.99 -1.01
C VAL A 190 11.18 2.53 -0.35
N VAL A 191 12.17 3.41 -0.23
CA VAL A 191 13.45 3.07 0.41
C VAL A 191 13.25 2.54 1.83
N ARG A 192 12.31 3.12 2.58
CA ARG A 192 11.98 2.66 3.94
C ARG A 192 11.20 1.35 3.93
N LEU A 193 10.23 1.18 3.03
CA LEU A 193 9.49 -0.08 2.88
C LEU A 193 10.43 -1.24 2.55
N LEU A 194 11.40 -1.04 1.67
CA LEU A 194 12.41 -2.05 1.33
C LEU A 194 13.23 -2.47 2.56
N LYS A 195 13.66 -1.51 3.39
CA LYS A 195 14.37 -1.81 4.66
C LYS A 195 13.49 -2.59 5.64
N ILE A 196 12.22 -2.21 5.78
CA ILE A 196 11.27 -2.95 6.63
C ILE A 196 11.12 -4.37 6.09
N LEU A 197 10.89 -4.53 4.79
CA LEU A 197 10.75 -5.82 4.11
C LEU A 197 11.99 -6.69 4.29
N GLU A 198 13.21 -6.15 4.18
CA GLU A 198 14.46 -6.87 4.42
C GLU A 198 14.51 -7.46 5.84
N SER A 199 14.14 -6.66 6.84
CA SER A 199 14.16 -7.05 8.26
C SER A 199 12.96 -7.91 8.71
N CYS A 200 11.87 -7.95 7.94
CA CYS A 200 10.64 -8.64 8.33
C CYS A 200 10.77 -10.17 8.22
N THR A 201 10.55 -10.94 9.28
CA THR A 201 10.57 -12.42 9.17
C THR A 201 9.19 -13.02 8.95
N CYS A 202 8.12 -12.24 9.15
CA CYS A 202 6.75 -12.65 8.88
C CYS A 202 6.47 -12.68 7.38
N GLU A 203 6.05 -13.83 6.88
CA GLU A 203 5.75 -14.04 5.47
C GLU A 203 4.49 -13.27 5.05
N GLU A 204 3.43 -13.26 5.86
CA GLU A 204 2.18 -12.55 5.56
C GLU A 204 2.38 -11.04 5.43
N TYR A 205 3.14 -10.43 6.34
CA TYR A 205 3.50 -9.01 6.24
C TYR A 205 4.47 -8.74 5.09
N SER A 206 5.40 -9.65 4.82
CA SER A 206 6.27 -9.53 3.64
C SER A 206 5.46 -9.53 2.35
N ALA A 207 4.44 -10.40 2.23
CA ALA A 207 3.52 -10.41 1.09
C ALA A 207 2.76 -9.08 0.96
N ALA A 208 2.19 -8.56 2.06
CA ALA A 208 1.48 -7.28 2.05
C ALA A 208 2.39 -6.09 1.68
N LEU A 209 3.63 -6.05 2.16
CA LEU A 209 4.62 -5.04 1.76
C LEU A 209 5.00 -5.14 0.29
N LEU A 210 5.15 -6.37 -0.23
CA LEU A 210 5.44 -6.61 -1.64
C LEU A 210 4.27 -6.18 -2.53
N ILE A 211 3.03 -6.40 -2.09
CA ILE A 211 1.82 -5.91 -2.79
C ILE A 211 1.83 -4.37 -2.83
N LEU A 212 2.10 -3.71 -1.70
CA LEU A 212 2.22 -2.25 -1.65
C LEU A 212 3.33 -1.75 -2.60
N LEU A 213 4.51 -2.36 -2.57
CA LEU A 213 5.62 -2.03 -3.48
C LEU A 213 5.26 -2.25 -4.95
N SER A 214 4.52 -3.33 -5.26
CA SER A 214 4.01 -3.58 -6.61
C SER A 214 3.13 -2.42 -7.09
N GLN A 215 2.21 -1.98 -6.23
CA GLN A 215 1.24 -0.94 -6.53
C GLN A 215 1.89 0.44 -6.68
N LEU A 216 2.80 0.81 -5.78
CA LEU A 216 3.62 2.01 -5.93
C LEU A 216 4.45 1.95 -7.22
N GLY A 217 5.00 0.78 -7.54
CA GLY A 217 5.70 0.51 -8.78
C GLY A 217 4.86 0.77 -10.04
N ARG A 218 3.59 0.34 -10.04
CA ARG A 218 2.64 0.62 -11.13
C ARG A 218 2.42 2.11 -11.28
N PHE A 219 2.19 2.83 -10.17
CA PHE A 219 2.03 4.28 -10.23
C PHE A 219 3.25 4.99 -10.83
N PHE A 220 4.46 4.50 -10.56
CA PHE A 220 5.67 5.07 -11.16
C PHE A 220 5.74 4.79 -12.65
N VAL A 221 5.49 3.54 -13.07
CA VAL A 221 5.48 3.17 -14.49
C VAL A 221 4.44 3.99 -15.26
N ASP A 222 3.24 4.14 -14.71
CA ASP A 222 2.15 4.91 -15.32
C ASP A 222 2.47 6.41 -15.41
N ASP A 223 3.29 6.95 -14.49
CA ASP A 223 3.65 8.37 -14.45
C ASP A 223 4.90 8.71 -15.27
N VAL A 224 5.95 7.89 -15.19
CA VAL A 224 7.29 8.20 -15.73
C VAL A 224 7.89 7.11 -16.63
N GLY A 225 7.23 5.97 -16.79
CA GLY A 225 7.68 4.86 -17.64
C GLY A 225 8.74 3.93 -17.03
N TYR A 226 9.03 2.83 -17.72
CA TYR A 226 9.85 1.71 -17.22
C TYR A 226 11.36 1.99 -17.05
N GLU A 227 11.88 3.00 -17.75
CA GLU A 227 13.31 3.32 -17.82
C GLU A 227 13.75 4.38 -16.82
N GLN A 228 12.79 5.02 -16.13
CA GLN A 228 13.11 6.02 -15.13
C GLN A 228 13.94 5.40 -13.98
N ARG A 229 14.88 6.17 -13.44
CA ARG A 229 15.87 5.69 -12.45
C ARG A 229 15.24 4.99 -11.24
N ALA A 230 14.29 5.63 -10.55
CA ALA A 230 13.61 5.05 -9.39
C ALA A 230 12.83 3.77 -9.72
N VAL A 231 12.23 3.69 -10.92
CA VAL A 231 11.60 2.45 -11.41
C VAL A 231 12.64 1.34 -11.60
N SER A 232 13.77 1.67 -12.22
CA SER A 232 14.88 0.74 -12.41
C SER A 232 15.52 0.30 -11.09
N ASP A 233 15.71 1.22 -10.15
CA ASP A 233 16.30 0.94 -8.85
C ASP A 233 15.40 0.03 -8.03
N LEU A 234 14.08 0.31 -7.99
CA LEU A 234 13.10 -0.56 -7.34
C LEU A 234 13.11 -1.96 -7.96
N ARG A 235 13.10 -2.06 -9.29
CA ARG A 235 13.16 -3.34 -10.02
C ARG A 235 14.43 -4.13 -9.67
N ASN A 236 15.57 -3.47 -9.62
CA ASN A 236 16.84 -4.11 -9.26
C ASN A 236 16.85 -4.57 -7.81
N HIS A 237 16.32 -3.77 -6.89
CA HIS A 237 16.22 -4.12 -5.47
C HIS A 237 15.30 -5.32 -5.24
N LEU A 238 14.12 -5.33 -5.88
CA LEU A 238 13.19 -6.47 -5.82
C LEU A 238 13.80 -7.74 -6.44
N SER A 239 14.55 -7.61 -7.55
CA SER A 239 15.29 -8.72 -8.16
C SER A 239 16.29 -9.35 -7.18
N VAL A 240 17.01 -8.53 -6.41
CA VAL A 240 17.95 -9.01 -5.38
C VAL A 240 17.19 -9.69 -4.24
N LEU A 241 16.15 -9.04 -3.70
CA LEU A 241 15.32 -9.60 -2.60
C LEU A 241 14.70 -10.94 -2.96
N MET A 242 14.25 -11.08 -4.21
CA MET A 242 13.67 -12.33 -4.70
C MET A 242 14.68 -13.48 -4.62
N ARG A 243 15.94 -13.27 -5.01
CA ARG A 243 16.99 -14.30 -4.94
C ARG A 243 17.37 -14.64 -3.50
N THR A 244 17.53 -13.63 -2.65
CA THR A 244 18.12 -13.82 -1.33
C THR A 244 17.12 -14.34 -0.31
N LYS A 245 15.87 -13.87 -0.39
CA LYS A 245 14.86 -14.11 0.64
C LYS A 245 13.71 -14.97 0.13
N VAL A 246 13.11 -14.59 -1.00
CA VAL A 246 11.84 -15.18 -1.44
C VAL A 246 12.01 -16.57 -2.06
N SER A 247 13.10 -16.79 -2.80
CA SER A 247 13.40 -18.12 -3.39
C SER A 247 13.52 -19.24 -2.35
N ASN A 248 13.79 -18.90 -1.08
CA ASN A 248 13.91 -19.86 0.01
C ASN A 248 12.60 -20.04 0.79
N SER A 249 11.62 -19.16 0.60
CA SER A 249 10.31 -19.26 1.24
C SER A 249 9.54 -20.43 0.65
N ARG A 250 8.82 -21.18 1.49
CA ARG A 250 7.87 -22.21 1.04
C ARG A 250 6.45 -21.67 0.87
N ASN A 251 6.24 -20.39 1.17
CA ASN A 251 4.93 -19.77 1.25
C ASN A 251 4.57 -19.13 -0.09
N MET A 252 3.61 -19.76 -0.78
CA MET A 252 3.17 -19.34 -2.10
C MET A 252 2.69 -17.89 -2.16
N PRO A 253 1.86 -17.38 -1.24
CA PRO A 253 1.51 -15.95 -1.18
C PRO A 253 2.69 -14.99 -1.27
N VAL A 254 3.79 -15.23 -0.54
CA VAL A 254 4.98 -14.35 -0.59
C VAL A 254 5.66 -14.44 -1.94
N GLN A 255 5.82 -15.65 -2.48
CA GLN A 255 6.40 -15.87 -3.79
C GLN A 255 5.60 -15.15 -4.88
N LEU A 256 4.28 -15.34 -4.90
CA LEU A 256 3.38 -14.67 -5.85
C LEU A 256 3.43 -13.14 -5.69
N SER A 257 3.44 -12.63 -4.46
CA SER A 257 3.53 -11.18 -4.22
C SER A 257 4.86 -10.61 -4.72
N ALA A 258 5.96 -11.33 -4.54
CA ALA A 258 7.27 -10.91 -5.03
C ALA A 258 7.35 -10.91 -6.56
N ILE A 259 6.83 -11.96 -7.20
CA ILE A 259 6.74 -12.05 -8.66
C ILE A 259 5.84 -10.95 -9.21
N GLY A 260 4.69 -10.71 -8.59
CA GLY A 260 3.78 -9.63 -8.96
C GLY A 260 4.40 -8.25 -8.83
N ALA A 261 5.18 -8.02 -7.77
CA ALA A 261 5.94 -6.79 -7.57
C ALA A 261 7.04 -6.60 -8.63
N LEU A 262 7.71 -7.66 -9.05
CA LEU A 262 8.71 -7.57 -10.11
C LEU A 262 8.05 -7.39 -11.49
N LEU A 263 6.99 -8.13 -11.77
CA LEU A 263 6.22 -8.06 -13.02
C LEU A 263 5.63 -6.67 -13.26
N SER A 264 5.14 -6.00 -12.22
CA SER A 264 4.59 -4.65 -12.37
C SER A 264 5.60 -3.60 -12.84
N LEU A 265 6.89 -3.92 -12.82
CA LEU A 265 8.00 -3.06 -13.24
C LEU A 265 8.65 -3.50 -14.55
N LEU A 266 8.02 -4.45 -15.26
CA LEU A 266 8.49 -4.96 -16.55
C LEU A 266 7.46 -4.63 -17.65
N PRO A 267 7.92 -4.26 -18.86
CA PRO A 267 7.04 -4.08 -20.03
C PRO A 267 6.71 -5.42 -20.70
N LEU A 268 6.59 -6.50 -19.90
CA LEU A 268 6.44 -7.87 -20.39
C LEU A 268 5.35 -8.57 -19.58
N ALA A 269 4.44 -9.23 -20.30
CA ALA A 269 3.42 -10.06 -19.68
C ALA A 269 4.02 -11.39 -19.18
N PHE A 270 3.41 -11.95 -18.13
CA PHE A 270 3.90 -13.16 -17.47
C PHE A 270 3.96 -14.36 -18.42
N ASP A 271 2.90 -14.57 -19.21
CA ASP A 271 2.79 -15.61 -20.24
C ASP A 271 3.97 -15.56 -21.23
N LYS A 272 4.34 -14.36 -21.66
CA LYS A 272 5.49 -14.14 -22.55
C LYS A 272 6.80 -14.52 -21.88
N ILE A 273 6.97 -14.22 -20.60
CA ILE A 273 8.20 -14.54 -19.86
C ILE A 273 8.34 -16.06 -19.67
N VAL A 274 7.26 -16.76 -19.31
CA VAL A 274 7.33 -18.21 -19.05
C VAL A 274 7.31 -19.07 -20.33
N ALA A 275 6.72 -18.57 -21.42
CA ALA A 275 6.67 -19.27 -22.71
C ALA A 275 7.98 -19.18 -23.50
N HIS A 276 8.87 -18.22 -23.21
CA HIS A 276 10.05 -17.93 -24.03
C HIS A 276 11.37 -18.44 -23.44
N SER A 277 12.11 -19.15 -24.29
CA SER A 277 13.56 -19.34 -24.25
C SER A 277 14.32 -18.36 -25.20
N GLY A 278 13.63 -17.35 -25.75
CA GLY A 278 14.16 -16.36 -26.71
C GLY A 278 14.48 -14.97 -26.12
N GLN A 279 15.18 -14.12 -26.89
CA GLN A 279 15.75 -12.82 -26.49
C GLN A 279 14.72 -11.89 -25.82
N LEU A 280 14.72 -11.88 -24.48
CA LEU A 280 14.23 -10.75 -23.70
C LEU A 280 15.04 -9.51 -24.05
N PRO A 281 14.47 -8.29 -24.04
CA PRO A 281 15.26 -7.07 -24.20
C PRO A 281 16.39 -7.05 -23.17
N ASP A 282 17.62 -6.73 -23.57
CA ASP A 282 18.83 -6.86 -22.74
C ASP A 282 18.66 -6.26 -21.33
N LEU A 283 17.93 -5.15 -21.22
CA LEU A 283 17.64 -4.46 -19.96
C LEU A 283 16.82 -5.29 -18.95
N TYR A 284 16.01 -6.24 -19.41
CA TYR A 284 15.07 -7.03 -18.61
C TYR A 284 15.40 -8.53 -18.60
N VAL A 285 16.44 -8.97 -19.31
CA VAL A 285 16.84 -10.38 -19.40
C VAL A 285 17.02 -11.00 -18.02
N LEU A 286 17.63 -10.26 -17.09
CA LEU A 286 17.92 -10.75 -15.76
C LEU A 286 16.64 -11.08 -14.98
N GLN A 287 15.69 -10.15 -14.94
CA GLN A 287 14.43 -10.28 -14.22
C GLN A 287 13.51 -11.31 -14.89
N GLY A 288 13.42 -11.29 -16.22
CA GLY A 288 12.64 -12.28 -16.96
C GLY A 288 13.16 -13.70 -16.72
N ARG A 289 14.48 -13.91 -16.73
CA ARG A 289 15.08 -15.22 -16.40
C ARG A 289 14.74 -15.67 -14.98
N GLN A 290 14.78 -14.78 -14.00
CA GLN A 290 14.42 -15.14 -12.63
C GLN A 290 12.98 -15.63 -12.50
N ILE A 291 12.05 -14.94 -13.18
CA ILE A 291 10.63 -15.30 -13.17
C ILE A 291 10.43 -16.65 -13.86
N SER A 292 11.09 -16.87 -15.01
CA SER A 292 10.99 -18.16 -15.71
C SER A 292 11.59 -19.31 -14.90
N GLU A 293 12.76 -19.10 -14.28
CA GLU A 293 13.42 -20.12 -13.44
C GLU A 293 12.57 -20.46 -12.22
N TRP A 294 12.02 -19.45 -11.53
CA TRP A 294 11.09 -19.64 -10.43
C TRP A 294 9.88 -20.47 -10.86
N PHE A 295 9.24 -20.10 -11.99
CA PHE A 295 8.07 -20.81 -12.49
C PHE A 295 8.38 -22.29 -12.82
N CYS A 296 9.53 -22.57 -13.43
CA CYS A 296 9.96 -23.94 -13.74
C CYS A 296 10.20 -24.81 -12.50
N GLN A 297 10.52 -24.20 -11.35
CA GLN A 297 10.75 -24.92 -10.09
C GLN A 297 9.45 -25.27 -9.34
N LEU A 298 8.33 -24.66 -9.71
CA LEU A 298 7.02 -24.93 -9.10
C LEU A 298 6.47 -26.31 -9.49
N SER A 299 5.64 -26.89 -8.60
CA SER A 299 4.84 -28.06 -8.93
C SER A 299 3.81 -27.73 -10.03
N LYS A 300 3.28 -28.73 -10.73
CA LYS A 300 2.25 -28.53 -11.76
C LYS A 300 1.00 -27.81 -11.25
N GLU A 301 0.60 -28.09 -10.02
CA GLU A 301 -0.50 -27.40 -9.34
C GLU A 301 -0.19 -25.91 -9.13
N HIS A 302 0.99 -25.60 -8.56
CA HIS A 302 1.40 -24.21 -8.32
C HIS A 302 1.66 -23.44 -9.64
N GLN A 303 2.14 -24.10 -10.69
CA GLN A 303 2.24 -23.52 -12.03
C GLN A 303 0.85 -23.11 -12.56
N SER A 304 -0.16 -23.96 -12.41
CA SER A 304 -1.53 -23.64 -12.82
C SER A 304 -2.08 -22.44 -12.05
N ILE A 305 -1.83 -22.38 -10.75
CA ILE A 305 -2.23 -21.24 -9.90
C ILE A 305 -1.55 -19.96 -10.38
N ALA A 306 -0.22 -19.98 -10.56
CA ALA A 306 0.54 -18.82 -11.01
C ALA A 306 0.06 -18.31 -12.38
N CYS A 307 -0.20 -19.21 -13.34
CA CYS A 307 -0.78 -18.83 -14.61
C CYS A 307 -2.15 -18.17 -14.44
N SER A 308 -3.07 -18.77 -13.65
CA SER A 308 -4.39 -18.17 -13.42
C SER A 308 -4.35 -16.82 -12.71
N PHE A 309 -3.31 -16.58 -11.90
CA PHE A 309 -3.17 -15.36 -11.12
C PHE A 309 -2.57 -14.20 -11.92
N PHE A 310 -1.67 -14.49 -12.87
CA PHE A 310 -0.97 -13.47 -13.67
C PHE A 310 -1.42 -13.35 -15.13
N SER A 311 -2.27 -14.25 -15.61
CA SER A 311 -2.91 -14.14 -16.94
C SER A 311 -4.11 -13.20 -16.89
#